data_AF-A0A498H318-F1
#
_entry.id   AF-A0A498H318-F1
#
_cell.length_a   1.000
_cell.length_b   1.000
_cell.length_c   1.000
_cell.angle_alpha   90.00
_cell.angle_beta   90.00
_cell.angle_gamma   90.00
#
_symmetry.space_group_name_H-M   'P 1'
#
loop_
_entity.id
_entity.type
_entity.pdbx_description
1 polymer ?
#
loop_
_entity_poly.entity_id
_entity_poly.type
_entity_poly.pdbx_seq_one_letter_code
_entity_poly.pdbx_strand_id
1 'polypeptide(L)' 'FDDIAIQADVPTDYGTTAENLKAAINGEDYETTTMYPEFAQTAEDENLPEIAARFRAIGKAEMHHK' A
#
# COMPACT_ATOMS: atom_id res chain seq x y z
N PHE A 1 20.59 23.69 1.55
CA PHE A 1 20.34 22.29 1.21
C PHE A 1 19.87 22.31 -0.22
N ASP A 2 20.52 21.54 -1.09
CA ASP A 2 20.16 21.49 -2.51
C ASP A 2 19.16 20.37 -2.72
N ASP A 3 18.10 20.65 -3.47
CA ASP A 3 17.08 19.66 -3.79
C ASP A 3 17.62 18.66 -4.82
N ILE A 4 17.37 17.37 -4.58
CA ILE A 4 17.61 16.30 -5.56
C ILE A 4 16.27 15.90 -6.16
N ALA A 5 16.13 16.05 -7.47
CA ALA A 5 14.99 15.52 -8.21
C ALA A 5 15.25 14.04 -8.54
N ILE A 6 14.40 13.15 -8.05
CA ILE A 6 14.40 11.72 -8.41
C ILE A 6 13.24 11.48 -9.39
N GLN A 7 13.55 11.10 -10.63
CA GLN A 7 12.58 10.53 -11.56
C GLN A 7 12.52 9.02 -11.32
N ALA A 8 11.33 8.50 -11.00
CA ALA A 8 11.07 7.08 -10.85
C ALA A 8 9.90 6.69 -11.76
N ASP A 9 10.10 5.63 -12.53
CA ASP A 9 9.02 4.99 -13.27
C ASP A 9 8.22 4.11 -12.30
N VAL A 10 6.93 4.36 -12.21
CA VAL A 10 6.00 3.52 -11.45
C VAL A 10 5.12 2.75 -12.43
N PRO A 11 5.03 1.42 -12.31
CA PRO A 11 4.09 0.65 -13.11
C PRO A 11 2.67 1.12 -12.76
N THR A 12 1.95 1.57 -13.78
CA THR A 12 0.56 2.03 -13.68
C THR A 12 -0.22 1.35 -14.79
N ASP A 13 -1.35 0.75 -14.42
CA ASP A 13 -2.34 0.35 -15.42
C ASP A 13 -3.00 1.63 -15.96
N TYR A 14 -2.85 1.85 -17.26
CA TYR A 14 -3.41 3.00 -17.95
C TYR A 14 -4.32 2.53 -19.08
N GLY A 15 -5.62 2.48 -18.78
CA GLY A 15 -6.69 2.15 -19.71
C GLY A 15 -7.88 3.08 -19.56
N THR A 16 -9.07 2.57 -19.87
CA THR A 16 -10.32 3.26 -19.60
C THR A 16 -10.52 3.46 -18.09
N THR A 17 -11.37 4.40 -17.69
CA THR A 17 -11.71 4.60 -16.27
C THR A 17 -12.21 3.30 -15.63
N ALA A 18 -12.97 2.47 -16.34
CA ALA A 18 -13.46 1.19 -15.82
C ALA A 18 -12.32 0.18 -15.57
N GLU A 19 -11.35 0.10 -16.47
CA GLU A 19 -10.17 -0.76 -16.31
C GLU A 19 -9.28 -0.27 -15.17
N ASN A 20 -9.07 1.04 -15.06
CA ASN A 20 -8.27 1.65 -14.01
C ASN A 20 -8.90 1.42 -12.63
N LEU A 21 -10.22 1.58 -12.50
CA LEU A 21 -10.94 1.28 -11.27
C LEU A 21 -10.83 -0.20 -10.87
N LYS A 22 -10.91 -1.11 -11.84
CA LYS A 22 -10.74 -2.54 -11.58
C LYS A 22 -9.32 -2.88 -11.13
N ALA A 23 -8.31 -2.27 -11.75
CA ALA A 23 -6.91 -2.42 -11.34
C ALA A 23 -6.68 -1.89 -9.92
N ALA A 24 -7.21 -0.69 -9.61
CA ALA A 24 -7.14 -0.09 -8.28
C ALA A 24 -7.77 -1.01 -7.22
N ILE A 25 -9.01 -1.48 -7.43
CA ILE A 25 -9.69 -2.39 -6.50
C ILE A 25 -8.87 -3.64 -6.20
N ASN A 26 -8.23 -4.24 -7.22
CA ASN A 26 -7.38 -5.41 -7.02
C ASN A 26 -6.10 -5.07 -6.21
N GLY A 27 -5.51 -3.90 -6.45
CA GLY A 27 -4.39 -3.38 -5.67
C GLY A 27 -4.77 -3.20 -4.20
N GLU A 28 -5.84 -2.45 -3.94
CA GLU A 28 -6.36 -2.19 -2.59
C GLU A 28 -6.71 -3.49 -1.84
N ASP A 29 -7.26 -4.50 -2.53
CA ASP A 29 -7.55 -5.80 -1.93
C ASP A 29 -6.26 -6.57 -1.58
N TYR A 30 -5.24 -6.53 -2.43
CA TYR A 30 -3.92 -7.10 -2.12
C TYR A 30 -3.27 -6.38 -0.93
N GLU A 31 -3.32 -5.05 -0.90
CA GLU A 31 -2.76 -4.24 0.18
C GLU A 31 -3.41 -4.57 1.52
N THR A 32 -4.75 -4.64 1.53
CA THR A 32 -5.56 -4.96 2.71
C THR A 32 -5.33 -6.39 3.22
N THR A 33 -5.35 -7.37 2.31
CA THR A 33 -5.43 -8.79 2.69
C THR A 33 -4.07 -9.46 2.87
N THR A 34 -3.03 -8.90 2.23
CA THR A 34 -1.71 -9.53 2.16
C THR A 34 -0.61 -8.56 2.60
N MET A 35 -0.41 -7.46 1.87
CA MET A 35 0.78 -6.61 2.05
C MET A 35 0.86 -5.95 3.44
N TYR A 36 -0.17 -5.21 3.86
CA TYR A 36 -0.15 -4.55 5.16
C TYR A 36 -0.15 -5.51 6.36
N PRO A 37 -0.88 -6.65 6.33
CA PRO A 37 -0.71 -7.71 7.32
C PRO A 37 0.72 -8.24 7.41
N GLU A 38 1.38 -8.53 6.28
CA GLU A 38 2.76 -9.01 6.25
C GLU A 38 3.75 -7.97 6.76
N PHE A 39 3.61 -6.70 6.37
CA PHE A 39 4.44 -5.61 6.88
C PHE A 39 4.27 -5.41 8.39
N ALA A 40 3.04 -5.53 8.89
CA ALA A 40 2.80 -5.49 10.32
C ALA A 40 3.49 -6.65 11.05
N GLN A 41 3.46 -7.87 10.49
CA GLN A 41 4.14 -9.03 11.08
C GLN A 41 5.67 -8.83 11.10
N THR A 42 6.26 -8.40 9.99
CA THR A 42 7.70 -8.10 9.94
C THR A 42 8.10 -7.05 10.97
N ALA A 43 7.30 -5.99 11.14
CA ALA A 43 7.55 -4.96 12.15
C ALA A 43 7.44 -5.50 13.59
N GLU A 44 6.54 -6.44 13.88
CA GLU A 44 6.52 -7.13 15.19
C GLU A 44 7.80 -7.96 15.40
N ASP A 45 8.21 -8.72 14.39
CA ASP A 45 9.41 -9.57 14.45
C ASP A 45 10.69 -8.75 14.66
N GLU A 46 10.72 -7.52 14.15
CA GLU A 46 11.78 -6.54 14.34
C GLU A 46 11.66 -5.72 15.65
N ASN A 47 10.67 -6.01 16.50
CA ASN A 47 10.37 -5.28 17.75
C ASN A 47 10.02 -3.79 17.54
N LEU A 48 9.25 -3.48 16.50
CA LEU A 48 8.77 -2.14 16.14
C LEU A 48 7.23 -2.03 16.29
N PRO A 49 6.69 -2.06 17.53
CA PRO A 49 5.25 -2.22 17.77
C PRO A 49 4.40 -1.04 17.27
N GLU A 50 4.92 0.18 17.30
CA GLU A 50 4.21 1.37 16.78
C GLU A 50 4.07 1.32 15.25
N ILE A 51 5.09 0.79 14.57
CA ILE A 51 5.08 0.62 13.11
C ILE A 51 4.12 -0.50 12.72
N ALA A 52 4.14 -1.62 13.46
CA ALA A 52 3.18 -2.70 13.25
C ALA A 52 1.73 -2.22 13.45
N ALA A 53 1.46 -1.44 14.50
CA ALA A 53 0.15 -0.83 14.72
C ALA A 53 -0.26 0.11 13.58
N ARG A 54 0.68 0.90 13.05
CA ARG A 54 0.43 1.79 11.92
C ARG A 54 0.11 1.01 10.63
N PHE A 55 0.85 -0.05 10.29
CA PHE A 55 0.53 -0.87 9.12
C PHE A 55 -0.85 -1.51 9.22
N ARG A 56 -1.25 -2.00 10.38
CA ARG A 56 -2.61 -2.53 10.60
C ARG A 56 -3.68 -1.45 10.47
N ALA A 57 -3.40 -0.21 10.87
CA ALA A 57 -4.33 0.89 10.70
C ALA A 57 -4.50 1.28 9.23
N ILE A 58 -3.41 1.28 8.45
CA ILE A 58 -3.46 1.56 7.01
C ILE A 58 -4.25 0.46 6.30
N GLY A 59 -3.96 -0.82 6.54
CA GLY A 59 -4.72 -1.92 5.92
C GLY A 59 -6.23 -1.89 6.23
N LYS A 60 -6.65 -1.31 7.37
CA LYS A 60 -8.07 -1.06 7.65
C LYS A 60 -8.66 0.10 6.85
N ALA A 61 -7.86 1.12 6.53
CA ALA A 61 -8.31 2.24 5.71
C ALA A 61 -8.51 1.80 4.26
N GLU A 62 -7.59 1.00 3.70
CA GLU A 62 -7.68 0.51 2.32
C GLU A 62 -8.91 -0.38 2.08
N MET A 63 -9.46 -1.03 3.12
CA MET A 63 -10.76 -1.72 3.04
C MET A 63 -11.90 -0.83 2.53
N HIS A 64 -11.79 0.49 2.64
CA HIS A 64 -12.79 1.46 2.20
C HIS A 64 -12.52 2.03 0.80
N HIS A 65 -11.36 1.77 0.21
CA HIS A 65 -10.98 2.30 -1.11
C HIS A 65 -11.35 1.36 -2.27
N LYS A 66 -11.69 0.11 -1.97
CA LYS A 66 -12.30 -0.82 -2.93
C LYS A 66 -13.80 -0.59 -3.13
#